data_AF-A0A352JPU5-F1
#
_entry.id   AF-A0A352JPU5-F1
#
_cell.length_a   1.000
_cell.length_b   1.000
_cell.length_c   1.000
_cell.angle_alpha   90.00
_cell.angle_beta   90.00
_cell.angle_gamma   90.00
#
_symmetry.space_group_name_H-M   'P 1'
#
loop_
_entity.id
_entity.type
_entity.pdbx_description
1 polymer ?
#
loop_
_entity_poly.entity_id
_entity_poly.type
_entity_poly.pdbx_seq_one_letter_code
_entity_poly.pdbx_strand_id
1 'polypeptide(L)'
;MPRTVFLIICTILCNLGLANGQVIPSQLGECTTAIFSGAVTIDGRPIIWKNRDVSNPDQRYIYYDSYQRDGINTYRFIGDCYRADTTKIYQGTNERGFAIMNSDSYNLRDSLYSGLDDGTIMRLALETCVTLSDFEGLLDSTNAVGRMDCWNFGCLDSTGSCAFYESANRSYRKYDPLDQALNAPGFIVRSNFSFSGDSLYQSGLDRYGRAVELIAGRLDSGQLDVNWVLAVLARDMASIFANPYPLPYHGSHLNGPPGYIYNFACTIANRFTTSVVAIRGVQPGEDPALTTTFAILGQPALSLAYPLWVKTGMVPTYLDDPTGAPMYTYCRDRSSLLYDNTAAYYFLNSLYLVNDDGSGVYSYTLPLEAWGIGEVSRLFESWLVESPTVDDMRLEQSRIATTLFTGFKDETARYLGDSSGIILPNTSTLFNYPNPFNSGTYIVYYGTQSNYPVRVRIFDINGRLVSELEGTGGAVGDVYWTGRDTFGRAVSSGVYFYILDNGPFKSTNKMLLLK
;
A
#
# COMPACT_ATOMS: atom_id res chain seq x y z
N MET A 1 -34.70 -23.18 3.94
CA MET A 1 -34.24 -24.57 4.15
C MET A 1 -32.93 -24.74 3.41
N PRO A 2 -31.86 -25.21 4.07
CA PRO A 2 -30.49 -24.87 3.70
C PRO A 2 -29.97 -25.75 2.55
N ARG A 3 -29.29 -25.12 1.59
CA ARG A 3 -28.45 -25.81 0.60
C ARG A 3 -27.04 -25.87 1.17
N THR A 4 -26.64 -27.10 1.43
CA THR A 4 -25.35 -27.56 1.93
C THR A 4 -24.19 -26.99 1.12
N VAL A 5 -23.29 -26.31 1.82
CA VAL A 5 -21.97 -25.87 1.36
C VAL A 5 -21.13 -27.13 1.10
N PHE A 6 -20.75 -27.35 -0.16
CA PHE A 6 -19.69 -28.29 -0.50
C PHE A 6 -18.35 -27.63 -0.15
N LEU A 7 -17.82 -27.97 1.03
CA LEU A 7 -16.44 -27.70 1.42
C LEU A 7 -15.54 -28.57 0.53
N ILE A 8 -14.91 -27.98 -0.49
CA ILE A 8 -13.76 -28.62 -1.14
C ILE A 8 -12.55 -28.33 -0.26
N ILE A 9 -12.12 -29.36 0.46
CA ILE A 9 -10.86 -29.41 1.17
C ILE A 9 -9.75 -29.36 0.11
N CYS A 10 -9.24 -28.16 -0.18
CA CYS A 10 -7.95 -27.99 -0.86
C CYS A 10 -6.86 -28.31 0.15
N THR A 11 -6.58 -29.60 0.31
CA THR A 11 -5.42 -30.10 1.04
C THR A 11 -4.16 -29.55 0.38
N ILE A 12 -3.33 -28.93 1.22
CA ILE A 12 -1.92 -28.61 1.04
C ILE A 12 -1.22 -29.77 0.31
N LEU A 13 -1.09 -29.68 -1.01
CA LEU A 13 -0.28 -30.55 -1.85
C LEU A 13 0.32 -29.75 -3.00
N CYS A 14 1.13 -28.75 -2.65
CA CYS A 14 2.18 -28.25 -3.53
C CYS A 14 3.52 -28.40 -2.81
N ASN A 15 4.32 -29.36 -3.28
CA ASN A 15 5.73 -29.59 -2.97
C ASN A 15 6.12 -29.80 -1.49
N LEU A 16 5.70 -30.94 -0.92
CA LEU A 16 6.27 -31.50 0.31
C LEU A 16 7.51 -32.34 -0.03
N GLY A 17 8.70 -31.76 0.05
CA GLY A 17 9.95 -32.53 0.11
C GLY A 17 10.12 -33.14 1.50
N LEU A 18 9.90 -34.45 1.64
CA LEU A 18 10.18 -35.17 2.88
C LEU A 18 11.69 -35.41 3.02
N ALA A 19 12.34 -34.65 3.90
CA ALA A 19 13.57 -35.07 4.55
C ALA A 19 13.47 -34.76 6.04
N ASN A 20 13.39 -35.80 6.87
CA ASN A 20 13.57 -35.78 8.33
C ASN A 20 12.53 -35.03 9.19
N GLY A 21 11.24 -35.15 8.89
CA GLY A 21 10.18 -34.91 9.90
C GLY A 21 10.06 -33.48 10.43
N GLN A 22 10.74 -32.52 9.81
CA GLN A 22 10.44 -31.10 9.96
C GLN A 22 9.78 -30.61 8.68
N VAL A 23 8.56 -30.08 8.81
CA VAL A 23 7.88 -29.36 7.74
C VAL A 23 8.66 -28.05 7.54
N ILE A 24 9.56 -28.03 6.57
CA ILE A 24 10.18 -26.79 6.08
C ILE A 24 9.25 -26.30 4.97
N PRO A 25 8.51 -25.18 5.15
CA PRO A 25 7.76 -24.59 4.05
C PRO A 25 8.73 -24.27 2.92
N SER A 26 8.43 -24.67 1.70
CA SER A 26 9.16 -24.21 0.52
C SER A 26 9.22 -22.68 0.51
N GLN A 27 10.37 -22.13 0.12
CA GLN A 27 10.73 -20.71 0.07
C GLN A 27 9.88 -19.89 -0.95
N LEU A 28 8.56 -19.95 -0.87
CA LEU A 28 7.67 -19.31 -1.83
C LEU A 28 7.45 -17.84 -1.43
N GLY A 29 7.96 -16.94 -2.28
CA GLY A 29 7.77 -15.49 -2.17
C GLY A 29 6.39 -15.12 -2.70
N GLU A 30 5.46 -14.91 -1.79
CA GLU A 30 4.05 -14.97 -2.13
C GLU A 30 3.47 -13.55 -2.24
N CYS A 31 3.76 -12.74 -3.27
CA CYS A 31 3.34 -11.33 -3.33
C CYS A 31 1.83 -11.09 -3.55
N THR A 32 1.31 -9.95 -3.10
CA THR A 32 -0.04 -9.44 -3.46
C THR A 32 0.07 -8.09 -4.14
N THR A 33 -0.64 -7.89 -5.26
CA THR A 33 -0.49 -6.73 -6.13
C THR A 33 -1.83 -6.24 -6.67
N ALA A 34 -1.93 -4.96 -6.97
CA ALA A 34 -3.07 -4.38 -7.67
C ALA A 34 -2.68 -3.17 -8.52
N ILE A 35 -3.47 -2.90 -9.55
CA ILE A 35 -3.48 -1.62 -10.26
C ILE A 35 -4.86 -0.99 -10.16
N PHE A 36 -4.88 0.33 -10.11
CA PHE A 36 -6.07 1.17 -10.02
C PHE A 36 -5.99 2.21 -11.14
N SER A 37 -6.99 2.22 -12.02
CA SER A 37 -7.11 3.25 -13.05
C SER A 37 -7.46 4.61 -12.44
N GLY A 38 -7.18 5.70 -13.15
CA GLY A 38 -7.61 7.03 -12.76
C GLY A 38 -9.13 7.16 -12.56
N ALA A 39 -9.94 6.29 -13.16
CA ALA A 39 -11.40 6.34 -13.02
C ALA A 39 -11.89 6.05 -11.59
N VAL A 40 -11.11 5.30 -10.80
CA VAL A 40 -11.51 4.87 -9.45
C VAL A 40 -10.71 5.57 -8.34
N THR A 41 -9.72 6.39 -8.70
CA THR A 41 -8.92 7.17 -7.75
C THR A 41 -9.48 8.58 -7.57
N ILE A 42 -9.34 9.11 -6.36
CA ILE A 42 -9.95 10.40 -5.99
C ILE A 42 -9.43 11.59 -6.79
N ASP A 43 -8.24 11.47 -7.35
CA ASP A 43 -7.54 12.54 -8.05
C ASP A 43 -7.28 12.22 -9.53
N GLY A 44 -7.93 11.19 -10.07
CA GLY A 44 -7.86 10.84 -11.48
C GLY A 44 -6.55 10.20 -11.93
N ARG A 45 -5.58 9.93 -11.03
CA ARG A 45 -4.27 9.37 -11.40
C ARG A 45 -4.22 7.88 -11.16
N PRO A 46 -3.60 7.09 -12.04
CA PRO A 46 -3.46 5.66 -11.82
C PRO A 46 -2.53 5.39 -10.62
N ILE A 47 -2.79 4.29 -9.92
CA ILE A 47 -1.95 3.79 -8.82
C ILE A 47 -1.60 2.34 -9.08
N ILE A 48 -0.34 1.95 -8.91
CA ILE A 48 0.05 0.55 -8.77
C ILE A 48 0.49 0.28 -7.32
N TRP A 49 0.15 -0.89 -6.79
CA TRP A 49 0.47 -1.31 -5.43
C TRP A 49 1.01 -2.73 -5.38
N LYS A 50 2.00 -2.97 -4.53
CA LYS A 50 2.58 -4.29 -4.26
C LYS A 50 2.98 -4.43 -2.81
N ASN A 51 2.52 -5.52 -2.18
CA ASN A 51 3.15 -6.12 -0.99
C ASN A 51 4.16 -7.16 -1.46
N ARG A 52 5.44 -6.93 -1.17
CA ARG A 52 6.54 -7.79 -1.56
C ARG A 52 6.89 -8.78 -0.46
N ASP A 53 6.47 -10.02 -0.66
CA ASP A 53 6.63 -11.10 0.30
C ASP A 53 7.79 -11.99 -0.12
N VAL A 54 8.88 -11.96 0.64
CA VAL A 54 10.09 -12.74 0.34
C VAL A 54 10.78 -13.22 1.62
N SER A 55 11.49 -14.33 1.51
CA SER A 55 12.27 -14.90 2.62
C SER A 55 13.58 -14.18 2.87
N ASN A 56 14.18 -13.54 1.84
CA ASN A 56 15.34 -12.68 1.99
C ASN A 56 14.89 -11.27 2.37
N PRO A 57 15.12 -10.82 3.61
CA PRO A 57 14.41 -9.66 4.08
C PRO A 57 15.15 -8.34 3.76
N ASP A 58 16.44 -8.37 3.44
CA ASP A 58 17.31 -7.18 3.34
C ASP A 58 17.14 -6.39 2.03
N GLN A 59 16.14 -5.51 1.99
CA GLN A 59 15.80 -4.64 0.86
C GLN A 59 16.36 -3.22 1.02
N ARG A 60 16.49 -2.51 -0.10
CA ARG A 60 16.75 -1.05 -0.17
C ARG A 60 16.13 -0.44 -1.43
N TYR A 61 15.83 0.84 -1.37
CA TYR A 61 15.49 1.63 -2.55
C TYR A 61 16.73 2.37 -3.04
N ILE A 62 17.00 2.35 -4.34
CA ILE A 62 18.18 2.99 -4.93
C ILE A 62 17.75 3.91 -6.07
N TYR A 63 18.42 5.06 -6.18
CA TYR A 63 18.40 5.87 -7.38
C TYR A 63 19.50 5.42 -8.36
N TYR A 64 19.11 5.18 -9.61
CA TYR A 64 20.00 4.80 -10.69
C TYR A 64 20.09 5.94 -11.70
N ASP A 65 21.30 6.43 -11.95
CA ASP A 65 21.54 7.47 -12.95
C ASP A 65 21.60 6.90 -14.37
N SER A 66 21.40 7.78 -15.36
CA SER A 66 21.48 7.42 -16.78
C SER A 66 22.90 6.98 -17.14
N TYR A 67 23.01 5.95 -17.97
CA TYR A 67 24.27 5.53 -18.57
C TYR A 67 24.05 5.09 -20.02
N GLN A 68 25.14 4.87 -20.76
CA GLN A 68 25.08 4.43 -22.15
C GLN A 68 24.89 2.92 -22.25
N ARG A 69 23.80 2.47 -22.87
CA ARG A 69 23.59 1.10 -23.33
C ARG A 69 23.34 1.13 -24.84
N ASP A 70 24.14 0.37 -25.59
CA ASP A 70 24.01 0.24 -27.04
C ASP A 70 23.97 1.60 -27.79
N GLY A 71 24.70 2.59 -27.28
CA GLY A 71 24.76 3.94 -27.85
C GLY A 71 23.57 4.84 -27.50
N ILE A 72 22.67 4.40 -26.61
CA ILE A 72 21.49 5.13 -26.16
C ILE A 72 21.61 5.37 -24.64
N ASN A 73 21.23 6.56 -24.18
CA ASN A 73 21.12 6.83 -22.74
C ASN A 73 19.93 6.06 -22.16
N THR A 74 20.17 5.29 -21.11
CA THR A 74 19.10 4.74 -20.27
C THR A 74 18.38 5.85 -19.52
N TYR A 75 17.12 5.61 -19.18
CA TYR A 75 16.39 6.49 -18.27
C TYR A 75 16.88 6.32 -16.83
N ARG A 76 16.88 7.42 -16.09
CA ARG A 76 17.04 7.43 -14.63
C ARG A 76 15.83 6.80 -13.97
N PHE A 77 16.03 6.10 -12.86
CA PHE A 77 14.92 5.49 -12.14
C PHE A 77 15.23 5.30 -10.65
N ILE A 78 14.15 5.09 -9.88
CA ILE A 78 14.22 4.62 -8.50
C ILE A 78 13.63 3.21 -8.47
N GLY A 79 14.33 2.27 -7.82
CA GLY A 79 13.88 0.88 -7.71
C GLY A 79 14.23 0.22 -6.38
N ASP A 80 13.36 -0.69 -5.96
CA ASP A 80 13.58 -1.61 -4.83
C ASP A 80 14.42 -2.80 -5.30
N CYS A 81 15.46 -3.13 -4.53
CA CYS A 81 16.32 -4.27 -4.77
C CYS A 81 16.81 -4.91 -3.46
N TYR A 82 17.39 -6.10 -3.57
CA TYR A 82 18.12 -6.69 -2.47
C TYR A 82 19.39 -5.88 -2.19
N ARG A 83 19.76 -5.70 -0.91
CA ARG A 83 21.02 -5.03 -0.56
C ARG A 83 22.24 -5.70 -1.20
N ALA A 84 22.22 -7.03 -1.27
CA ALA A 84 23.32 -7.84 -1.80
C ALA A 84 23.35 -7.92 -3.35
N ASP A 85 22.24 -7.58 -4.02
CA ASP A 85 22.15 -7.61 -5.49
C ASP A 85 21.31 -6.43 -5.99
N THR A 86 22.04 -5.39 -6.42
CA THR A 86 21.47 -4.15 -6.95
C THR A 86 21.32 -4.18 -8.48
N THR A 87 21.62 -5.32 -9.12
CA THR A 87 21.49 -5.50 -10.57
C THR A 87 20.08 -5.86 -11.00
N LYS A 88 19.23 -6.25 -10.04
CA LYS A 88 17.83 -6.64 -10.26
C LYS A 88 16.89 -5.73 -9.49
N ILE A 89 15.74 -5.42 -10.08
CA ILE A 89 14.75 -4.50 -9.53
C ILE A 89 13.41 -5.21 -9.38
N TYR A 90 12.73 -5.06 -8.25
CA TYR A 90 11.48 -5.79 -7.97
C TYR A 90 10.24 -4.92 -7.88
N GLN A 91 10.41 -3.60 -8.03
CA GLN A 91 9.39 -2.57 -8.20
C GLN A 91 10.09 -1.22 -8.39
N GLY A 92 9.51 -0.29 -9.16
CA GLY A 92 10.12 1.03 -9.34
C GLY A 92 9.40 1.93 -10.34
N THR A 93 9.95 3.13 -10.52
CA THR A 93 9.50 4.14 -11.50
C THR A 93 10.68 4.87 -12.12
N ASN A 94 10.56 5.26 -13.39
CA ASN A 94 11.59 6.02 -14.11
C ASN A 94 11.24 7.50 -14.32
N GLU A 95 12.19 8.28 -14.83
CA GLU A 95 12.05 9.73 -15.06
C GLU A 95 11.02 10.10 -16.15
N ARG A 96 10.48 9.10 -16.85
CA ARG A 96 9.46 9.25 -17.89
C ARG A 96 8.05 8.94 -17.38
N GLY A 97 7.92 8.65 -16.08
CA GLY A 97 6.65 8.32 -15.42
C GLY A 97 6.17 6.89 -15.70
N PHE A 98 7.01 6.04 -16.29
CA PHE A 98 6.73 4.61 -16.38
C PHE A 98 7.08 3.93 -15.06
N ALA A 99 6.15 3.13 -14.54
CA ALA A 99 6.34 2.38 -13.32
C ALA A 99 5.91 0.93 -13.48
N ILE A 100 6.59 0.03 -12.76
CA ILE A 100 6.39 -1.40 -12.87
C ILE A 100 6.55 -2.09 -11.51
N MET A 101 5.74 -3.12 -11.30
CA MET A 101 5.85 -4.09 -10.21
C MET A 101 5.39 -5.47 -10.71
N ASN A 102 5.66 -6.53 -9.95
CA ASN A 102 5.25 -7.88 -10.32
C ASN A 102 4.78 -8.75 -9.14
N SER A 103 4.14 -9.87 -9.48
CA SER A 103 4.04 -11.07 -8.64
C SER A 103 4.43 -12.30 -9.46
N ASP A 104 4.80 -13.40 -8.81
CA ASP A 104 4.96 -14.68 -9.51
C ASP A 104 3.62 -15.19 -10.03
N SER A 105 3.65 -16.11 -10.99
CA SER A 105 2.48 -16.86 -11.43
C SER A 105 2.78 -18.35 -11.51
N TYR A 106 2.46 -19.08 -10.45
CA TYR A 106 2.80 -20.51 -10.36
C TYR A 106 1.86 -21.42 -11.18
N ASN A 107 0.83 -20.86 -11.81
CA ASN A 107 -0.18 -21.62 -12.54
C ASN A 107 -0.19 -21.34 -14.05
N LEU A 108 0.63 -20.39 -14.52
CA LEU A 108 1.06 -20.34 -15.90
C LEU A 108 2.15 -21.40 -16.07
N ARG A 109 1.76 -22.65 -16.29
CA ARG A 109 2.69 -23.75 -16.46
C ARG A 109 3.28 -23.73 -17.86
N ASP A 110 4.48 -23.19 -17.99
CA ASP A 110 5.36 -23.39 -19.13
C ASP A 110 6.73 -23.91 -18.60
N SER A 111 7.56 -24.47 -19.48
CA SER A 111 8.64 -25.41 -19.13
C SER A 111 10.04 -24.92 -19.50
N LEU A 112 10.20 -23.61 -19.70
CA LEU A 112 11.45 -23.01 -20.13
C LEU A 112 12.16 -22.33 -18.96
N TYR A 113 12.98 -23.11 -18.24
CA TYR A 113 13.89 -22.61 -17.21
C TYR A 113 15.13 -21.91 -17.80
N SER A 114 14.93 -21.01 -18.77
CA SER A 114 16.00 -20.29 -19.49
C SER A 114 15.50 -18.93 -19.99
N GLY A 115 16.34 -17.90 -19.94
CA GLY A 115 15.99 -16.56 -20.40
C GLY A 115 16.33 -15.47 -19.38
N LEU A 116 15.60 -14.35 -19.45
CA LEU A 116 15.69 -13.28 -18.45
C LEU A 116 14.81 -13.58 -17.23
N ASP A 117 15.28 -13.25 -16.02
CA ASP A 117 14.44 -13.17 -14.81
C ASP A 117 13.59 -11.90 -14.76
N ASP A 118 12.56 -11.93 -13.93
CA ASP A 118 11.70 -10.80 -13.61
C ASP A 118 12.47 -9.55 -13.18
N GLY A 119 13.46 -9.70 -12.29
CA GLY A 119 14.26 -8.60 -11.78
C GLY A 119 15.05 -7.88 -12.87
N THR A 120 15.56 -8.64 -13.83
CA THR A 120 16.26 -8.13 -15.01
C THR A 120 15.29 -7.48 -16.00
N ILE A 121 14.12 -8.09 -16.23
CA ILE A 121 13.08 -7.52 -17.12
C ILE A 121 12.58 -6.19 -16.58
N MET A 122 12.26 -6.10 -15.28
CA MET A 122 11.80 -4.85 -14.66
C MET A 122 12.88 -3.77 -14.71
N ARG A 123 14.16 -4.13 -14.51
CA ARG A 123 15.26 -3.19 -14.70
C ARG A 123 15.33 -2.67 -16.13
N LEU A 124 15.32 -3.57 -17.13
CA LEU A 124 15.31 -3.19 -18.54
C LEU A 124 14.14 -2.25 -18.85
N ALA A 125 12.94 -2.57 -18.35
CA ALA A 125 11.75 -1.75 -18.54
C ALA A 125 11.92 -0.34 -17.96
N LEU A 126 12.46 -0.21 -16.75
CA LEU A 126 12.74 1.10 -16.14
C LEU A 126 13.81 1.88 -16.91
N GLU A 127 14.78 1.20 -17.50
CA GLU A 127 15.86 1.81 -18.29
C GLU A 127 15.41 2.26 -19.69
N THR A 128 14.33 1.71 -20.26
CA THR A 128 13.99 1.90 -21.69
C THR A 128 12.55 2.27 -22.01
N CYS A 129 11.58 2.00 -21.14
CA CYS A 129 10.15 2.19 -21.45
C CYS A 129 9.67 3.59 -21.06
N VAL A 130 8.87 4.21 -21.93
CA VAL A 130 8.12 5.44 -21.64
C VAL A 130 6.64 5.12 -21.43
N THR A 131 6.13 4.16 -22.20
CA THR A 131 4.71 3.81 -22.28
C THR A 131 4.47 2.32 -22.07
N LEU A 132 3.22 1.95 -21.83
CA LEU A 132 2.77 0.56 -21.84
C LEU A 132 3.12 -0.17 -23.15
N SER A 133 3.07 0.52 -24.29
CA SER A 133 3.42 -0.06 -25.59
C SER A 133 4.91 -0.38 -25.72
N ASP A 134 5.79 0.40 -25.07
CA ASP A 134 7.22 0.08 -25.05
C ASP A 134 7.47 -1.21 -24.24
N PHE A 135 6.74 -1.37 -23.14
CA PHE A 135 6.82 -2.58 -22.32
C PHE A 135 6.29 -3.82 -23.04
N GLU A 136 5.19 -3.69 -23.79
CA GLU A 136 4.70 -4.73 -24.69
C GLU A 136 5.78 -5.14 -25.70
N GLY A 137 6.44 -4.16 -26.34
CA GLY A 137 7.57 -4.41 -27.24
C GLY A 137 8.75 -5.11 -26.57
N LEU A 138 9.06 -4.76 -25.31
CA LEU A 138 10.07 -5.45 -24.51
C LEU A 138 9.68 -6.91 -24.27
N LEU A 139 8.44 -7.19 -23.85
CA LEU A 139 7.95 -8.56 -23.68
C LEU A 139 8.00 -9.35 -24.99
N ASP A 140 7.60 -8.73 -26.11
CA ASP A 140 7.67 -9.34 -27.43
C ASP A 140 9.10 -9.71 -27.83
N SER A 141 10.06 -8.82 -27.57
CA SER A 141 11.49 -9.07 -27.85
C SER A 141 12.05 -10.27 -27.09
N THR A 142 11.50 -10.57 -25.91
CA THR A 142 11.94 -11.70 -25.08
C THR A 142 11.25 -13.01 -25.43
N ASN A 143 10.16 -13.01 -26.21
CA ASN A 143 9.43 -14.24 -26.57
C ASN A 143 10.31 -15.25 -27.35
N ALA A 144 11.26 -14.75 -28.15
CA ALA A 144 12.16 -15.58 -28.95
C ALA A 144 13.21 -16.32 -28.12
N VAL A 145 13.80 -15.68 -27.11
CA VAL A 145 14.80 -16.30 -26.21
C VAL A 145 14.15 -17.02 -25.04
N GLY A 146 13.02 -16.50 -24.56
CA GLY A 146 12.29 -16.96 -23.39
C GLY A 146 12.55 -16.11 -22.16
N ARG A 147 11.69 -16.31 -21.18
CA ARG A 147 11.75 -15.79 -19.82
C ARG A 147 11.88 -16.98 -18.86
N MET A 148 12.63 -16.84 -17.76
CA MET A 148 12.97 -17.99 -16.90
C MET A 148 11.80 -18.60 -16.14
N ASP A 149 10.77 -17.80 -15.85
CA ASP A 149 9.56 -18.23 -15.15
C ASP A 149 8.37 -17.38 -15.65
N CYS A 150 7.21 -17.55 -15.01
CA CYS A 150 5.99 -16.84 -15.33
C CYS A 150 5.62 -15.85 -14.23
N TRP A 151 5.21 -14.65 -14.65
CA TRP A 151 4.96 -13.54 -13.73
C TRP A 151 3.75 -12.72 -14.18
N ASN A 152 3.11 -12.07 -13.22
CA ASN A 152 2.16 -10.99 -13.48
C ASN A 152 2.90 -9.66 -13.35
N PHE A 153 2.95 -8.83 -14.39
CA PHE A 153 3.49 -7.47 -14.31
C PHE A 153 2.37 -6.45 -14.28
N GLY A 154 2.35 -5.58 -13.27
CA GLY A 154 1.46 -4.42 -13.23
C GLY A 154 2.25 -3.16 -13.56
N CYS A 155 1.78 -2.41 -14.54
CA CYS A 155 2.46 -1.21 -15.04
C CYS A 155 1.52 -0.01 -15.10
N LEU A 156 2.09 1.20 -14.96
CA LEU A 156 1.46 2.47 -15.35
C LEU A 156 2.43 3.32 -16.15
N ASP A 157 1.91 4.32 -16.86
CA ASP A 157 2.73 5.28 -17.59
C ASP A 157 2.20 6.73 -17.49
N SER A 158 2.95 7.67 -18.07
CA SER A 158 2.64 9.10 -18.06
C SER A 158 1.47 9.51 -18.96
N THR A 159 0.86 8.57 -19.70
CA THR A 159 -0.41 8.82 -20.39
C THR A 159 -1.61 8.71 -19.45
N GLY A 160 -1.40 8.34 -18.18
CA GLY A 160 -2.45 8.04 -17.22
C GLY A 160 -3.00 6.61 -17.36
N SER A 161 -2.41 5.80 -18.24
CA SER A 161 -2.80 4.41 -18.46
C SER A 161 -2.16 3.48 -17.44
N CYS A 162 -2.84 2.37 -17.15
CA CYS A 162 -2.26 1.24 -16.41
C CYS A 162 -2.79 -0.08 -16.95
N ALA A 163 -2.01 -1.16 -16.83
CA ALA A 163 -2.39 -2.48 -17.29
C ALA A 163 -1.67 -3.58 -16.51
N PHE A 164 -2.26 -4.78 -16.53
CA PHE A 164 -1.61 -6.00 -16.06
C PHE A 164 -1.22 -6.89 -17.25
N TYR A 165 -0.09 -7.57 -17.13
CA TYR A 165 0.41 -8.53 -18.11
C TYR A 165 0.65 -9.87 -17.43
N GLU A 166 -0.18 -10.86 -17.73
CA GLU A 166 0.04 -12.25 -17.32
C GLU A 166 1.02 -12.88 -18.31
N SER A 167 2.29 -12.97 -17.92
CA SER A 167 3.40 -13.30 -18.79
C SER A 167 3.87 -14.74 -18.55
N ALA A 168 3.66 -15.61 -19.54
CA ALA A 168 4.26 -16.93 -19.61
C ALA A 168 5.71 -16.86 -20.11
N ASN A 169 6.44 -17.98 -20.23
CA ASN A 169 7.84 -17.94 -20.66
C ASN A 169 8.04 -17.34 -22.07
N ARG A 170 7.07 -17.49 -22.99
CA ARG A 170 7.18 -17.03 -24.40
C ARG A 170 5.96 -16.28 -24.95
N SER A 171 5.00 -15.95 -24.12
CA SER A 171 3.83 -15.15 -24.49
C SER A 171 3.34 -14.35 -23.29
N TYR A 172 2.45 -13.39 -23.53
CA TYR A 172 1.75 -12.69 -22.46
C TYR A 172 0.31 -12.40 -22.85
N ARG A 173 -0.53 -12.15 -21.84
CA ARG A 173 -1.88 -11.63 -22.02
C ARG A 173 -2.03 -10.32 -21.25
N LYS A 174 -2.44 -9.26 -21.95
CA LYS A 174 -2.74 -7.95 -21.37
C LYS A 174 -4.15 -7.93 -20.80
N TYR A 175 -4.31 -7.25 -19.67
CA TYR A 175 -5.58 -6.92 -19.04
C TYR A 175 -5.63 -5.42 -18.75
N ASP A 176 -6.63 -4.76 -19.31
CA ASP A 176 -6.90 -3.34 -19.12
C ASP A 176 -7.97 -3.17 -18.02
N PRO A 177 -7.72 -2.40 -16.95
CA PRO A 177 -8.70 -2.15 -15.90
C PRO A 177 -9.92 -1.36 -16.36
N LEU A 178 -9.92 -0.81 -17.57
CA LEU A 178 -11.02 -0.09 -18.22
C LEU A 178 -11.62 -0.86 -19.40
N ASP A 179 -11.31 -2.15 -19.57
CA ASP A 179 -11.89 -2.97 -20.63
C ASP A 179 -13.43 -3.05 -20.51
N GLN A 180 -14.11 -2.34 -21.42
CA GLN A 180 -15.57 -2.28 -21.46
C GLN A 180 -16.21 -3.62 -21.84
N ALA A 181 -15.53 -4.43 -22.66
CA ALA A 181 -16.05 -5.73 -23.06
C ALA A 181 -16.09 -6.72 -21.89
N LEU A 182 -15.22 -6.52 -20.89
CA LEU A 182 -15.16 -7.30 -19.66
C LEU A 182 -15.92 -6.65 -18.48
N ASN A 183 -16.54 -5.47 -18.70
CA ASN A 183 -17.14 -4.65 -17.64
C ASN A 183 -16.17 -4.46 -16.46
N ALA A 184 -14.91 -4.13 -16.78
CA ALA A 184 -13.84 -4.07 -15.79
C ALA A 184 -14.13 -3.00 -14.73
N PRO A 185 -13.88 -3.27 -13.44
CA PRO A 185 -14.31 -2.40 -12.34
C PRO A 185 -13.38 -1.20 -12.12
N GLY A 186 -12.49 -0.88 -13.06
CA GLY A 186 -11.48 0.18 -12.92
C GLY A 186 -10.25 -0.22 -12.10
N PHE A 187 -10.16 -1.48 -11.63
CA PHE A 187 -9.00 -2.03 -10.93
C PHE A 187 -8.76 -3.50 -11.30
N ILE A 188 -7.52 -3.98 -11.12
CA ILE A 188 -7.15 -5.38 -11.31
C ILE A 188 -6.23 -5.82 -10.16
N VAL A 189 -6.51 -6.97 -9.55
CA VAL A 189 -5.70 -7.58 -8.48
C VAL A 189 -5.05 -8.87 -8.97
N ARG A 190 -3.79 -9.11 -8.57
CA ARG A 190 -3.09 -10.39 -8.74
C ARG A 190 -2.33 -10.76 -7.46
N SER A 191 -2.44 -12.01 -7.03
CA SER A 191 -1.48 -12.63 -6.11
C SER A 191 -0.52 -13.51 -6.93
N ASN A 192 -0.13 -14.68 -6.43
CA ASN A 192 0.81 -15.58 -7.10
C ASN A 192 0.20 -16.52 -8.16
N PHE A 193 -0.87 -16.08 -8.82
CA PHE A 193 -1.52 -16.82 -9.90
C PHE A 193 -2.01 -15.86 -10.99
N SER A 194 -2.21 -16.41 -12.18
CA SER A 194 -2.83 -15.73 -13.32
C SER A 194 -4.20 -16.35 -13.61
N PHE A 195 -5.12 -15.52 -14.06
CA PHE A 195 -6.45 -15.95 -14.51
C PHE A 195 -6.39 -16.70 -15.84
N SER A 196 -5.39 -16.46 -16.68
CA SER A 196 -5.15 -17.26 -17.88
C SER A 196 -4.42 -18.59 -17.62
N GLY A 197 -4.06 -18.88 -16.37
CA GLY A 197 -3.40 -20.14 -15.97
C GLY A 197 -4.39 -21.24 -15.57
N ASP A 198 -3.85 -22.33 -15.02
CA ASP A 198 -4.64 -23.45 -14.51
C ASP A 198 -5.48 -23.02 -13.29
N SER A 199 -6.80 -23.12 -13.38
CA SER A 199 -7.73 -22.73 -12.31
C SER A 199 -7.67 -23.63 -11.08
N LEU A 200 -7.07 -24.83 -11.17
CA LEU A 200 -6.91 -25.74 -10.04
C LEU A 200 -5.73 -25.38 -9.14
N TYR A 201 -4.85 -24.47 -9.57
CA TYR A 201 -3.68 -24.05 -8.83
C TYR A 201 -3.67 -22.53 -8.70
N GLN A 202 -4.08 -21.98 -7.55
CA GLN A 202 -4.15 -20.53 -7.32
C GLN A 202 -3.50 -20.17 -5.99
N SER A 203 -2.17 -20.09 -5.96
CA SER A 203 -1.43 -19.68 -4.76
C SER A 203 -1.75 -18.23 -4.37
N GLY A 204 -2.07 -18.02 -3.10
CA GLY A 204 -2.49 -16.72 -2.58
C GLY A 204 -3.96 -16.33 -2.87
N LEU A 205 -4.82 -17.29 -3.24
CA LEU A 205 -6.25 -17.03 -3.53
C LEU A 205 -6.98 -16.29 -2.40
N ASP A 206 -6.69 -16.63 -1.14
CA ASP A 206 -7.31 -15.97 0.03
C ASP A 206 -6.98 -14.48 0.08
N ARG A 207 -5.74 -14.11 -0.24
CA ARG A 207 -5.24 -12.73 -0.21
C ARG A 207 -5.73 -11.93 -1.41
N TYR A 208 -5.83 -12.58 -2.57
CA TYR A 208 -6.56 -12.04 -3.71
C TYR A 208 -8.01 -11.72 -3.33
N GLY A 209 -8.73 -12.68 -2.74
CA GLY A 209 -10.12 -12.52 -2.34
C GLY A 209 -10.30 -11.38 -1.35
N ARG A 210 -9.43 -11.31 -0.33
CA ARG A 210 -9.43 -10.24 0.67
C ARG A 210 -9.14 -8.87 0.05
N ALA A 211 -8.17 -8.78 -0.85
CA ALA A 211 -7.86 -7.51 -1.52
C ALA A 211 -9.04 -7.02 -2.36
N VAL A 212 -9.67 -7.92 -3.13
CA VAL A 212 -10.87 -7.61 -3.92
C VAL A 212 -12.02 -7.15 -3.02
N GLU A 213 -12.27 -7.82 -1.90
CA GLU A 213 -13.30 -7.44 -0.92
C GLU A 213 -13.09 -6.01 -0.40
N LEU A 214 -11.87 -5.71 0.07
CA LEU A 214 -11.52 -4.39 0.61
C LEU A 214 -11.65 -3.29 -0.44
N ILE A 215 -11.13 -3.54 -1.65
CA ILE A 215 -11.17 -2.56 -2.74
C ILE A 215 -12.61 -2.32 -3.18
N ALA A 216 -13.41 -3.37 -3.39
CA ALA A 216 -14.80 -3.24 -3.77
C ALA A 216 -15.61 -2.49 -2.70
N GLY A 217 -15.44 -2.82 -1.42
CA GLY A 217 -16.10 -2.12 -0.32
C GLY A 217 -15.69 -0.64 -0.22
N ARG A 218 -14.43 -0.31 -0.53
CA ARG A 218 -14.01 1.10 -0.64
C ARG A 218 -14.70 1.78 -1.81
N LEU A 219 -14.76 1.13 -2.97
CA LEU A 219 -15.40 1.68 -4.17
C LEU A 219 -16.91 1.86 -4.04
N ASP A 220 -17.59 1.02 -3.26
CA ASP A 220 -19.01 1.20 -2.92
C ASP A 220 -19.25 2.43 -2.03
N SER A 221 -18.25 2.84 -1.24
CA SER A 221 -18.32 3.99 -0.34
C SER A 221 -17.70 5.27 -0.92
N GLY A 222 -16.98 5.19 -2.05
CA GLY A 222 -16.46 6.31 -2.83
C GLY A 222 -15.14 5.96 -3.54
N GLN A 223 -14.33 6.96 -3.90
CA GLN A 223 -13.05 6.70 -4.59
C GLN A 223 -11.93 6.30 -3.61
N LEU A 224 -10.91 5.62 -4.13
CA LEU A 224 -9.72 5.27 -3.36
C LEU A 224 -8.64 6.34 -3.49
N ASP A 225 -7.80 6.45 -2.48
CA ASP A 225 -6.61 7.30 -2.45
C ASP A 225 -5.40 6.51 -1.94
N VAL A 226 -4.22 7.09 -2.11
CA VAL A 226 -2.96 6.42 -1.72
C VAL A 226 -2.85 6.20 -0.21
N ASN A 227 -3.45 7.08 0.61
CA ASN A 227 -3.44 6.93 2.06
C ASN A 227 -4.25 5.71 2.49
N TRP A 228 -5.43 5.49 1.89
CA TRP A 228 -6.22 4.28 2.13
C TRP A 228 -5.49 3.02 1.65
N VAL A 229 -4.86 3.05 0.47
CA VAL A 229 -4.07 1.92 -0.05
C VAL A 229 -2.95 1.53 0.93
N LEU A 230 -2.23 2.51 1.49
CA LEU A 230 -1.14 2.24 2.42
C LEU A 230 -1.63 1.89 3.84
N ALA A 231 -2.57 2.65 4.39
CA ALA A 231 -3.01 2.47 5.77
C ALA A 231 -3.91 1.24 5.97
N VAL A 232 -4.71 0.87 4.95
CA VAL A 232 -5.66 -0.24 5.03
C VAL A 232 -5.17 -1.44 4.23
N LEU A 233 -5.05 -1.31 2.90
CA LEU A 233 -4.81 -2.46 2.03
C LEU A 233 -3.43 -3.08 2.26
N ALA A 234 -2.38 -2.26 2.31
CA ALA A 234 -1.00 -2.74 2.50
C ALA A 234 -0.71 -3.36 3.87
N ARG A 235 -1.56 -3.09 4.87
CA ARG A 235 -1.42 -3.52 6.27
C ARG A 235 -2.54 -4.47 6.70
N ASP A 236 -3.36 -4.96 5.76
CA ASP A 236 -4.45 -5.88 6.09
C ASP A 236 -3.91 -7.24 6.56
N MET A 237 -4.36 -7.64 7.75
CA MET A 237 -3.96 -8.89 8.41
C MET A 237 -5.14 -9.86 8.55
N ALA A 238 -6.26 -9.63 7.87
CA ALA A 238 -7.37 -10.56 7.91
C ALA A 238 -7.04 -11.82 7.11
N SER A 239 -7.51 -12.95 7.62
CA SER A 239 -7.41 -14.25 6.98
C SER A 239 -8.75 -14.97 7.02
N ILE A 240 -8.81 -16.13 6.36
CA ILE A 240 -9.95 -17.05 6.46
C ILE A 240 -10.17 -17.59 7.89
N PHE A 241 -9.18 -17.47 8.78
CA PHE A 241 -9.26 -17.96 10.16
C PHE A 241 -9.78 -16.91 11.13
N ALA A 242 -9.50 -15.64 10.86
CA ALA A 242 -9.91 -14.52 11.70
C ALA A 242 -9.87 -13.20 10.92
N ASN A 243 -10.87 -12.36 11.18
CA ASN A 243 -10.84 -10.95 10.84
C ASN A 243 -10.47 -10.17 12.11
N PRO A 244 -9.27 -9.57 12.19
CA PRO A 244 -8.80 -8.90 13.41
C PRO A 244 -9.35 -7.48 13.57
N TYR A 245 -10.18 -7.00 12.64
CA TYR A 245 -10.66 -5.62 12.66
C TYR A 245 -12.03 -5.49 13.35
N PRO A 246 -12.25 -4.41 14.12
CA PRO A 246 -11.26 -3.38 14.49
C PRO A 246 -10.23 -3.90 15.50
N LEU A 247 -9.02 -3.32 15.50
CA LEU A 247 -8.01 -3.55 16.54
C LEU A 247 -8.32 -2.70 17.81
N PRO A 248 -7.91 -3.13 19.02
CA PRO A 248 -7.21 -4.39 19.36
C PRO A 248 -8.06 -5.64 19.11
N TYR A 249 -7.44 -6.70 18.59
CA TYR A 249 -8.08 -7.99 18.46
C TYR A 249 -7.90 -8.78 19.76
N HIS A 250 -8.98 -9.30 20.33
CA HIS A 250 -8.96 -10.16 21.54
C HIS A 250 -9.42 -11.59 21.26
N GLY A 251 -9.81 -11.88 20.02
CA GLY A 251 -10.21 -13.22 19.64
C GLY A 251 -9.06 -14.22 19.66
N SER A 252 -9.39 -15.48 19.44
CA SER A 252 -8.42 -16.57 19.34
C SER A 252 -8.79 -17.48 18.17
N HIS A 253 -7.80 -18.12 17.57
CA HIS A 253 -7.97 -19.18 16.57
C HIS A 253 -7.37 -20.50 17.07
N LEU A 254 -7.66 -21.60 16.36
CA LEU A 254 -7.16 -22.92 16.68
C LEU A 254 -5.63 -22.92 16.89
N ASN A 255 -5.19 -23.27 18.09
CA ASN A 255 -3.78 -23.35 18.52
C ASN A 255 -3.01 -22.02 18.67
N GLY A 256 -3.66 -20.85 18.66
CA GLY A 256 -2.97 -19.59 18.90
C GLY A 256 -3.51 -18.80 20.10
N PRO A 257 -2.66 -18.02 20.80
CA PRO A 257 -3.09 -17.29 21.99
C PRO A 257 -4.15 -16.20 21.66
N PRO A 258 -4.98 -15.80 22.63
CA PRO A 258 -5.86 -14.65 22.48
C PRO A 258 -5.09 -13.38 22.07
N GLY A 259 -5.63 -12.64 21.12
CA GLY A 259 -5.04 -11.42 20.57
C GLY A 259 -3.88 -11.61 19.59
N TYR A 260 -3.60 -12.86 19.24
CA TYR A 260 -2.66 -13.19 18.15
C TYR A 260 -3.42 -13.51 16.88
N ILE A 261 -2.76 -13.26 15.74
CA ILE A 261 -3.31 -13.49 14.40
C ILE A 261 -2.36 -14.40 13.62
N TYR A 262 -2.87 -15.48 13.06
CA TYR A 262 -2.10 -16.30 12.10
C TYR A 262 -1.81 -15.47 10.84
N ASN A 263 -0.53 -15.22 10.59
CA ASN A 263 -0.06 -14.20 9.66
C ASN A 263 1.01 -14.77 8.70
N PHE A 264 0.74 -15.94 8.14
CA PHE A 264 1.58 -16.61 7.14
C PHE A 264 0.77 -17.04 5.93
N ALA A 265 1.22 -16.65 4.73
CA ALA A 265 0.72 -17.02 3.39
C ALA A 265 -0.76 -16.68 3.06
N CYS A 266 -1.61 -16.42 4.06
CA CYS A 266 -3.06 -16.20 3.89
C CYS A 266 -3.53 -14.77 4.18
N THR A 267 -2.63 -13.87 4.58
CA THR A 267 -2.90 -12.45 4.85
C THR A 267 -2.11 -11.54 3.90
N ILE A 268 -2.70 -10.41 3.47
CA ILE A 268 -2.06 -9.47 2.54
C ILE A 268 -0.72 -8.97 3.09
N ALA A 269 -0.74 -8.40 4.29
CA ALA A 269 0.47 -8.18 5.07
C ALA A 269 0.76 -9.44 5.87
N ASN A 270 1.95 -10.03 5.71
CA ASN A 270 2.36 -11.21 6.43
C ASN A 270 3.78 -11.08 7.02
N ARG A 271 4.22 -12.12 7.73
CA ARG A 271 5.57 -12.20 8.32
C ARG A 271 6.70 -11.91 7.33
N PHE A 272 6.52 -12.27 6.05
CA PHE A 272 7.51 -12.16 5.00
C PHE A 272 7.34 -10.91 4.12
N THR A 273 6.36 -10.05 4.41
CA THR A 273 6.27 -8.74 3.76
C THR A 273 7.44 -7.87 4.21
N THR A 274 8.36 -7.61 3.28
CA THR A 274 9.66 -6.94 3.55
C THR A 274 9.76 -5.58 2.90
N SER A 275 8.89 -5.29 1.93
CA SER A 275 8.65 -3.95 1.42
C SER A 275 7.25 -3.85 0.85
N VAL A 276 6.74 -2.62 0.79
CA VAL A 276 5.51 -2.28 0.08
C VAL A 276 5.80 -1.07 -0.79
N VAL A 277 5.20 -1.02 -1.97
CA VAL A 277 5.14 0.20 -2.77
C VAL A 277 3.69 0.54 -3.11
N ALA A 278 3.38 1.84 -3.09
CA ALA A 278 2.31 2.40 -3.90
C ALA A 278 2.90 3.49 -4.80
N ILE A 279 2.80 3.34 -6.11
CA ILE A 279 3.29 4.34 -7.07
C ILE A 279 2.07 5.01 -7.68
N ARG A 280 1.96 6.32 -7.45
CA ARG A 280 0.93 7.18 -8.02
C ARG A 280 1.49 7.83 -9.27
N GLY A 281 0.90 7.49 -10.42
CA GLY A 281 1.22 8.07 -11.72
C GLY A 281 0.75 9.51 -11.86
N VAL A 282 0.62 9.96 -13.11
CA VAL A 282 0.18 11.31 -13.46
C VAL A 282 -1.01 11.26 -14.42
N GLN A 283 -1.74 12.37 -14.57
CA GLN A 283 -2.80 12.49 -15.58
C GLN A 283 -2.20 12.76 -16.97
N PRO A 284 -2.95 12.49 -18.07
CA PRO A 284 -2.52 12.87 -19.40
C PRO A 284 -2.13 14.36 -19.47
N GLY A 285 -0.89 14.64 -19.88
CA GLY A 285 -0.37 16.00 -20.06
C GLY A 285 0.30 16.63 -18.83
N GLU A 286 0.27 15.97 -17.67
CA GLU A 286 1.04 16.39 -16.50
C GLU A 286 2.53 16.04 -16.64
N ASP A 287 3.39 16.78 -15.93
CA ASP A 287 4.83 16.51 -15.88
C ASP A 287 5.09 15.10 -15.30
N PRO A 288 5.68 14.15 -16.07
CA PRO A 288 5.96 12.80 -15.58
C PRO A 288 6.84 12.75 -14.33
N ALA A 289 7.63 13.80 -14.08
CA ALA A 289 8.44 13.93 -12.88
C ALA A 289 7.62 14.01 -11.58
N LEU A 290 6.31 14.28 -11.68
CA LEU A 290 5.39 14.24 -10.55
C LEU A 290 4.93 12.81 -10.21
N THR A 291 5.34 11.79 -10.96
CA THR A 291 5.11 10.40 -10.54
C THR A 291 5.74 10.16 -9.17
N THR A 292 4.93 9.77 -8.19
CA THR A 292 5.33 9.71 -6.79
C THR A 292 5.34 8.26 -6.30
N THR A 293 6.49 7.79 -5.85
CA THR A 293 6.64 6.49 -5.22
C THR A 293 6.49 6.64 -3.72
N PHE A 294 5.52 5.96 -3.12
CA PHE A 294 5.39 5.82 -1.67
C PHE A 294 5.99 4.48 -1.26
N ALA A 295 7.22 4.53 -0.76
CA ALA A 295 8.02 3.36 -0.41
C ALA A 295 7.91 3.05 1.10
N ILE A 296 7.41 1.86 1.44
CA ILE A 296 7.52 1.29 2.79
C ILE A 296 8.63 0.25 2.75
N LEU A 297 9.64 0.42 3.60
CA LEU A 297 10.78 -0.48 3.70
C LEU A 297 10.75 -1.25 5.04
N GLY A 298 10.89 -2.57 4.98
CA GLY A 298 10.70 -3.47 6.13
C GLY A 298 9.25 -3.91 6.32
N GLN A 299 8.97 -4.55 7.46
CA GLN A 299 7.64 -5.02 7.83
C GLN A 299 6.66 -3.83 7.89
N PRO A 300 5.63 -3.75 7.02
CA PRO A 300 4.73 -2.59 6.92
C PRO A 300 3.98 -2.27 8.22
N ALA A 301 3.70 -3.27 9.06
CA ALA A 301 3.11 -3.03 10.37
C ALA A 301 4.02 -2.22 11.33
N LEU A 302 5.32 -2.14 11.06
CA LEU A 302 6.32 -1.44 11.87
C LEU A 302 6.99 -0.28 11.14
N SER A 303 6.53 0.07 9.94
CA SER A 303 7.22 0.99 9.03
C SER A 303 6.29 2.12 8.54
N LEU A 304 6.88 3.08 7.82
CA LEU A 304 6.23 4.26 7.25
C LEU A 304 6.45 4.30 5.74
N ALA A 305 5.51 4.92 5.03
CA ALA A 305 5.63 5.25 3.62
C ALA A 305 6.40 6.56 3.44
N TYR A 306 7.47 6.50 2.63
CA TYR A 306 8.30 7.63 2.28
C TYR A 306 8.04 8.04 0.83
N PRO A 307 7.72 9.32 0.55
CA PRO A 307 7.57 9.78 -0.83
C PRO A 307 8.93 9.95 -1.51
N LEU A 308 9.05 9.43 -2.73
CA LEU A 308 10.24 9.47 -3.55
C LEU A 308 9.90 9.95 -4.96
N TRP A 309 10.74 10.84 -5.51
CA TRP A 309 10.66 11.33 -6.88
C TRP A 309 11.98 11.16 -7.60
N VAL A 310 11.96 10.58 -8.80
CA VAL A 310 13.16 10.32 -9.61
C VAL A 310 13.90 11.62 -9.93
N LYS A 311 13.17 12.72 -10.16
CA LYS A 311 13.73 14.04 -10.47
C LYS A 311 14.66 14.59 -9.39
N THR A 312 14.57 14.11 -8.14
CA THR A 312 15.50 14.51 -7.07
C THR A 312 16.91 13.98 -7.26
N GLY A 313 17.11 12.94 -8.07
CA GLY A 313 18.42 12.34 -8.28
C GLY A 313 18.96 11.58 -7.07
N MET A 314 18.13 11.28 -6.06
CA MET A 314 18.56 10.59 -4.85
C MET A 314 17.41 9.85 -4.14
N VAL A 315 17.78 8.86 -3.33
CA VAL A 315 16.91 8.27 -2.30
C VAL A 315 17.44 8.69 -0.93
N PRO A 316 16.58 9.07 0.04
CA PRO A 316 17.02 9.38 1.40
C PRO A 316 17.78 8.20 2.03
N THR A 317 18.86 8.49 2.77
CA THR A 317 19.77 7.48 3.34
C THR A 317 19.06 6.48 4.27
N TYR A 318 17.90 6.84 4.83
CA TYR A 318 17.08 5.94 5.66
C TYR A 318 16.56 4.71 4.90
N LEU A 319 16.44 4.82 3.58
CA LEU A 319 15.97 3.76 2.67
C LEU A 319 17.10 3.19 1.81
N ASP A 320 18.25 3.87 1.78
CA ASP A 320 19.40 3.54 0.94
C ASP A 320 20.72 3.62 1.71
N ASP A 321 21.21 2.47 2.19
CA ASP A 321 22.55 2.34 2.74
C ASP A 321 23.16 0.98 2.33
N PRO A 322 24.35 0.95 1.69
CA PRO A 322 25.01 -0.30 1.29
C PRO A 322 25.33 -1.26 2.44
N THR A 323 25.45 -0.76 3.67
CA THR A 323 25.70 -1.53 4.89
C THR A 323 24.41 -2.03 5.55
N GLY A 324 23.26 -1.48 5.14
CA GLY A 324 21.93 -1.83 5.66
C GLY A 324 21.10 -0.57 5.85
N ALA A 325 20.01 -0.43 5.10
CA ALA A 325 19.13 0.73 5.20
C ALA A 325 18.63 0.88 6.66
N PRO A 326 18.78 2.06 7.30
CA PRO A 326 18.38 2.28 8.68
C PRO A 326 16.92 1.91 8.95
N MET A 327 15.99 2.29 8.08
CA MET A 327 14.56 2.00 8.26
C MET A 327 14.30 0.49 8.28
N TYR A 328 14.90 -0.24 7.33
CA TYR A 328 14.81 -1.70 7.27
C TYR A 328 15.37 -2.34 8.54
N THR A 329 16.56 -1.91 8.98
CA THR A 329 17.23 -2.42 10.18
C THR A 329 16.38 -2.23 11.43
N TYR A 330 15.80 -1.03 11.62
CA TYR A 330 14.89 -0.75 12.73
C TYR A 330 13.68 -1.68 12.75
N CYS A 331 13.02 -1.90 11.60
CA CYS A 331 11.86 -2.79 11.51
C CYS A 331 12.25 -4.25 11.77
N ARG A 332 13.37 -4.71 11.21
CA ARG A 332 13.89 -6.07 11.41
C ARG A 332 14.13 -6.35 12.88
N ASP A 333 14.85 -5.48 13.57
CA ASP A 333 15.22 -5.70 14.98
C ASP A 333 13.99 -5.69 15.89
N ARG A 334 12.99 -4.86 15.56
CA ARG A 334 11.69 -4.80 16.26
C ARG A 334 10.72 -5.90 15.90
N SER A 335 10.95 -6.66 14.83
CA SER A 335 10.04 -7.74 14.42
C SER A 335 9.91 -8.83 15.49
N SER A 336 10.90 -8.95 16.37
CA SER A 336 10.84 -9.84 17.54
C SER A 336 9.76 -9.45 18.56
N LEU A 337 9.33 -8.19 18.61
CA LEU A 337 8.23 -7.73 19.48
C LEU A 337 6.87 -7.93 18.83
N LEU A 338 6.81 -7.84 17.49
CA LEU A 338 5.59 -8.11 16.73
C LEU A 338 5.29 -9.63 16.67
N TYR A 339 6.33 -10.45 16.67
CA TYR A 339 6.26 -11.91 16.67
C TYR A 339 7.01 -12.47 17.89
N ASP A 340 6.53 -12.10 19.07
CA ASP A 340 7.17 -12.34 20.37
C ASP A 340 7.07 -13.79 20.88
N ASN A 341 6.16 -14.59 20.32
CA ASN A 341 5.96 -15.97 20.72
C ASN A 341 6.70 -16.95 19.80
N THR A 342 7.86 -17.43 20.25
CA THR A 342 8.69 -18.39 19.48
C THR A 342 8.02 -19.75 19.30
N ALA A 343 7.11 -20.16 20.18
CA ALA A 343 6.32 -21.38 20.03
C ALA A 343 5.16 -21.21 19.01
N ALA A 344 4.82 -19.96 18.68
CA ALA A 344 3.79 -19.58 17.73
C ALA A 344 4.39 -18.70 16.61
N TYR A 345 5.42 -19.21 15.93
CA TYR A 345 6.29 -18.46 15.01
C TYR A 345 5.56 -17.65 13.91
N TYR A 346 4.42 -18.14 13.43
CA TYR A 346 3.61 -17.49 12.37
C TYR A 346 2.51 -16.57 12.91
N PHE A 347 2.48 -16.35 14.22
CA PHE A 347 1.44 -15.57 14.87
C PHE A 347 1.94 -14.18 15.23
N LEU A 348 1.25 -13.17 14.72
CA LEU A 348 1.48 -11.77 15.00
C LEU A 348 0.74 -11.37 16.28
N ASN A 349 1.42 -10.67 17.19
CA ASN A 349 0.80 -10.07 18.37
C ASN A 349 0.09 -8.77 17.98
N SER A 350 -1.24 -8.82 17.86
CA SER A 350 -2.02 -7.65 17.42
C SER A 350 -2.08 -6.55 18.49
N LEU A 351 -1.92 -6.90 19.77
CA LEU A 351 -1.94 -5.98 20.90
C LEU A 351 -0.69 -5.10 20.94
N TYR A 352 0.39 -5.50 20.26
CA TYR A 352 1.56 -4.65 20.04
C TYR A 352 1.26 -3.50 19.07
N LEU A 353 0.33 -3.71 18.13
CA LEU A 353 -0.03 -2.68 17.14
C LEU A 353 -0.98 -1.64 17.73
N VAL A 354 -2.00 -2.09 18.47
CA VAL A 354 -2.95 -1.25 19.22
C VAL A 354 -3.39 -2.04 20.44
N ASN A 355 -3.42 -1.39 21.61
CA ASN A 355 -3.85 -1.94 22.89
C ASN A 355 -5.20 -1.33 23.32
N ASP A 356 -5.76 -1.79 24.44
CA ASP A 356 -7.08 -1.38 24.96
C ASP A 356 -7.22 0.13 25.20
N ASP A 357 -6.12 0.79 25.55
CA ASP A 357 -6.06 2.24 25.77
C ASP A 357 -5.78 3.04 24.48
N GLY A 358 -5.69 2.36 23.34
CA GLY A 358 -5.35 2.94 22.04
C GLY A 358 -3.86 3.19 21.82
N SER A 359 -2.99 2.88 22.78
CA SER A 359 -1.54 2.93 22.61
C SER A 359 -1.04 1.76 21.74
N GLY A 360 0.13 1.90 21.12
CA GLY A 360 0.74 0.84 20.33
C GLY A 360 1.50 1.40 19.13
N VAL A 361 2.03 0.53 18.27
CA VAL A 361 2.76 0.98 17.09
C VAL A 361 1.92 1.91 16.20
N TYR A 362 0.65 1.60 15.99
CA TYR A 362 -0.23 2.39 15.12
C TYR A 362 -0.67 3.71 15.72
N SER A 363 -0.50 3.93 17.04
CA SER A 363 -0.82 5.22 17.66
C SER A 363 0.11 6.34 17.20
N TYR A 364 1.26 6.01 16.62
CA TYR A 364 2.22 6.98 16.09
C TYR A 364 2.62 6.75 14.63
N THR A 365 2.66 5.50 14.13
CA THR A 365 3.06 5.28 12.74
C THR A 365 2.01 5.77 11.74
N LEU A 366 0.73 5.46 11.96
CA LEU A 366 -0.34 5.88 11.03
C LEU A 366 -0.52 7.41 11.00
N PRO A 367 -0.52 8.15 12.14
CA PRO A 367 -0.55 9.61 12.10
C PRO A 367 0.67 10.24 11.43
N LEU A 368 1.88 9.72 11.66
CA LEU A 368 3.09 10.21 10.99
C LEU A 368 3.02 9.99 9.47
N GLU A 369 2.59 8.81 9.03
CA GLU A 369 2.41 8.50 7.61
C GLU A 369 1.35 9.39 6.96
N ALA A 370 0.20 9.56 7.61
CA ALA A 370 -0.87 10.44 7.15
C ALA A 370 -0.38 11.89 7.01
N TRP A 371 0.44 12.37 7.96
CA TRP A 371 1.09 13.68 7.85
C TRP A 371 2.00 13.76 6.62
N GLY A 372 2.85 12.76 6.39
CA GLY A 372 3.76 12.72 5.23
C GLY A 372 3.02 12.74 3.90
N ILE A 373 1.94 11.97 3.79
CA ILE A 373 1.07 11.95 2.58
C ILE A 373 0.31 13.27 2.43
N GLY A 374 -0.13 13.88 3.53
CA GLY A 374 -0.74 15.21 3.54
C GLY A 374 0.20 16.30 3.03
N GLU A 375 1.48 16.26 3.42
CA GLU A 375 2.49 17.18 2.91
C GLU A 375 2.72 17.02 1.40
N VAL A 376 2.77 15.79 0.90
CA VAL A 376 2.83 15.53 -0.55
C VAL A 376 1.62 16.16 -1.25
N SER A 377 0.42 15.93 -0.72
CA SER A 377 -0.82 16.47 -1.31
C SER A 377 -0.78 18.00 -1.39
N ARG A 378 -0.30 18.66 -0.33
CA ARG A 378 -0.12 20.13 -0.29
C ARG A 378 0.90 20.62 -1.31
N LEU A 379 2.01 19.90 -1.51
CA LEU A 379 3.02 20.26 -2.52
C LEU A 379 2.44 20.21 -3.93
N PHE A 380 1.62 19.19 -4.22
CA PHE A 380 0.97 19.02 -5.52
C PHE A 380 0.05 20.19 -5.90
N GLU A 381 -0.62 20.81 -4.94
CA GLU A 381 -1.43 22.01 -5.20
C GLU A 381 -0.61 23.12 -5.86
N SER A 382 0.66 23.25 -5.50
CA SER A 382 1.59 24.22 -6.09
C SER A 382 2.29 23.70 -7.34
N TRP A 383 2.76 22.45 -7.33
CA TRP A 383 3.57 21.87 -8.39
C TRP A 383 2.82 21.60 -9.69
N LEU A 384 1.48 21.48 -9.62
CA LEU A 384 0.64 21.39 -10.81
C LEU A 384 0.46 22.75 -11.52
N VAL A 385 0.69 23.85 -10.82
CA VAL A 385 0.64 25.20 -11.40
C VAL A 385 2.01 25.61 -11.94
N GLU A 386 3.06 25.33 -11.16
CA GLU A 386 4.45 25.62 -11.51
C GLU A 386 5.33 24.42 -11.18
N SER A 387 5.88 23.78 -12.21
CA SER A 387 6.75 22.61 -12.04
C SER A 387 7.95 22.95 -11.16
N PRO A 388 8.21 22.19 -10.08
CA PRO A 388 9.30 22.49 -9.17
C PRO A 388 10.65 22.29 -9.85
N THR A 389 11.66 23.04 -9.40
CA THR A 389 13.05 22.74 -9.75
C THR A 389 13.50 21.43 -9.10
N VAL A 390 14.63 20.89 -9.56
CA VAL A 390 15.25 19.70 -8.94
C VAL A 390 15.58 19.96 -7.46
N ASP A 391 16.10 21.15 -7.15
CA ASP A 391 16.52 21.50 -5.79
C ASP A 391 15.33 21.70 -4.85
N ASP A 392 14.23 22.31 -5.33
CA ASP A 392 13.00 22.45 -4.52
C ASP A 392 12.41 21.08 -4.17
N MET A 393 12.29 20.20 -5.16
CA MET A 393 11.75 18.85 -4.94
C MET A 393 12.66 18.02 -4.03
N ARG A 394 13.99 18.15 -4.19
CA ARG A 394 14.97 17.47 -3.33
C ARG A 394 14.91 17.98 -1.89
N LEU A 395 14.75 19.29 -1.70
CA LEU A 395 14.59 19.91 -0.38
C LEU A 395 13.35 19.36 0.32
N GLU A 396 12.21 19.34 -0.35
CA GLU A 396 10.94 18.84 0.22
C GLU A 396 10.98 17.33 0.49
N GLN A 397 11.52 16.52 -0.43
CA GLN A 397 11.72 15.09 -0.19
C GLN A 397 12.57 14.84 1.06
N SER A 398 13.69 15.56 1.19
CA SER A 398 14.60 15.44 2.32
C SER A 398 13.94 15.88 3.62
N ARG A 399 13.18 16.98 3.60
CA ARG A 399 12.43 17.49 4.76
C ARG A 399 11.41 16.46 5.23
N ILE A 400 10.55 15.97 4.34
CA ILE A 400 9.50 14.99 4.68
C ILE A 400 10.16 13.70 5.22
N ALA A 401 11.14 13.14 4.50
CA ALA A 401 11.80 11.92 4.93
C ALA A 401 12.49 12.04 6.28
N THR A 402 13.17 13.17 6.54
CA THR A 402 13.85 13.43 7.83
C THR A 402 12.84 13.56 8.97
N THR A 403 11.73 14.26 8.76
CA THR A 403 10.69 14.41 9.78
C THR A 403 10.02 13.06 10.06
N LEU A 404 9.69 12.28 9.04
CA LEU A 404 9.11 10.94 9.20
C LEU A 404 10.04 10.03 9.99
N PHE A 405 11.32 9.93 9.59
CA PHE A 405 12.28 9.04 10.23
C PHE A 405 12.60 9.46 11.68
N THR A 406 12.79 10.76 11.91
CA THR A 406 13.08 11.27 13.27
C THR A 406 11.88 11.08 14.19
N GLY A 407 10.67 11.43 13.74
CA GLY A 407 9.44 11.21 14.49
C GLY A 407 9.23 9.73 14.79
N PHE A 408 9.40 8.85 13.79
CA PHE A 408 9.32 7.41 13.97
C PHE A 408 10.28 6.90 15.05
N LYS A 409 11.55 7.30 14.98
CA LYS A 409 12.58 6.87 15.91
C LYS A 409 12.29 7.36 17.33
N ASP A 410 11.92 8.62 17.48
CA ASP A 410 11.68 9.24 18.78
C ASP A 410 10.43 8.66 19.46
N GLU A 411 9.32 8.49 18.73
CA GLU A 411 8.10 7.87 19.27
C GLU A 411 8.33 6.39 19.59
N THR A 412 9.09 5.68 18.75
CA THR A 412 9.49 4.30 19.03
C THR A 412 10.30 4.21 20.33
N ALA A 413 11.27 5.12 20.54
CA ALA A 413 12.08 5.13 21.75
C ALA A 413 11.24 5.43 23.00
N ARG A 414 10.27 6.36 22.91
CA ARG A 414 9.34 6.65 24.01
C ARG A 414 8.45 5.45 24.33
N TYR A 415 7.88 4.82 23.30
CA TYR A 415 7.02 3.65 23.47
C TYR A 415 7.78 2.45 24.08
N LEU A 416 9.02 2.20 23.67
CA LEU A 416 9.84 1.11 24.22
C LEU A 416 10.51 1.44 25.56
N GLY A 417 10.70 2.72 25.87
CA GLY A 417 11.45 3.20 27.03
C GLY A 417 10.62 3.36 28.31
N ASP A 418 9.29 3.29 28.24
CA ASP A 418 8.43 3.51 29.41
C ASP A 418 7.76 2.21 29.90
N SER A 419 8.11 1.78 31.11
CA SER A 419 7.40 0.71 31.86
C SER A 419 6.28 1.27 32.74
N SER A 420 5.94 2.55 32.57
CA SER A 420 4.84 3.24 33.24
C SER A 420 4.00 3.93 32.17
N GLY A 421 2.68 3.75 32.19
CA GLY A 421 1.79 4.29 31.17
C GLY A 421 2.05 5.78 30.88
N ILE A 422 2.46 6.08 29.65
CA ILE A 422 2.50 7.44 29.13
C ILE A 422 1.06 7.87 28.89
N ILE A 423 0.63 8.90 29.62
CA ILE A 423 -0.46 9.77 29.17
C ILE A 423 0.08 10.51 27.94
N LEU A 424 -0.24 10.02 26.74
CA LEU A 424 -0.10 10.81 25.53
C LEU A 424 -0.96 12.08 25.72
N PRO A 425 -0.55 13.26 25.21
CA PRO A 425 -1.56 14.28 24.96
C PRO A 425 -2.61 13.60 24.07
N ASN A 426 -3.89 13.69 24.45
CA ASN A 426 -5.03 13.18 23.66
C ASN A 426 -5.12 13.92 22.31
N THR A 427 -4.16 13.73 21.42
CA THR A 427 -4.18 14.27 20.07
C THR A 427 -4.78 13.21 19.19
N SER A 428 -6.11 13.14 19.18
CA SER A 428 -6.77 12.72 17.96
C SER A 428 -6.32 13.64 16.83
N THR A 429 -6.14 13.06 15.65
CA THR A 429 -6.08 13.86 14.44
C THR A 429 -7.49 13.86 13.85
N LEU A 430 -8.03 15.05 13.58
CA LEU A 430 -9.33 15.23 12.94
C LEU A 430 -9.11 16.13 11.73
N PHE A 431 -9.32 15.62 10.52
CA PHE A 431 -9.23 16.40 9.28
C PHE A 431 -10.34 16.00 8.32
N ASN A 432 -10.52 16.78 7.27
CA ASN A 432 -11.44 16.44 6.20
C ASN A 432 -10.73 16.52 4.84
N TYR A 433 -11.09 15.63 3.92
CA TYR A 433 -10.56 15.61 2.57
C TYR A 433 -11.61 15.11 1.56
N PRO A 434 -11.75 15.74 0.39
CA PRO A 434 -11.05 16.95 -0.03
C PRO A 434 -11.43 18.18 0.80
N ASN A 435 -10.52 19.16 0.89
CA ASN A 435 -10.75 20.47 1.50
C ASN A 435 -9.89 21.51 0.75
N PRO A 436 -10.48 22.37 -0.10
CA PRO A 436 -11.91 22.57 -0.32
C PRO A 436 -12.58 21.41 -1.05
N PHE A 437 -13.90 21.25 -0.92
CA PHE A 437 -14.69 20.22 -1.60
C PHE A 437 -15.89 20.79 -2.36
N ASN A 438 -16.42 20.06 -3.35
CA ASN A 438 -17.53 20.48 -4.21
C ASN A 438 -18.77 19.55 -4.19
N SER A 439 -18.59 18.25 -3.96
CA SER A 439 -19.67 17.24 -3.97
C SER A 439 -19.84 16.49 -2.64
N GLY A 440 -18.77 16.45 -1.83
CA GLY A 440 -18.75 15.91 -0.47
C GLY A 440 -17.31 15.79 0.04
N THR A 441 -17.15 15.47 1.32
CA THR A 441 -15.83 15.34 1.96
C THR A 441 -15.87 14.22 3.00
N TYR A 442 -14.79 13.45 3.11
CA TYR A 442 -14.60 12.53 4.22
C TYR A 442 -14.06 13.31 5.40
N ILE A 443 -14.62 13.07 6.58
CA ILE A 443 -14.10 13.54 7.85
C ILE A 443 -13.42 12.35 8.50
N VAL A 444 -12.09 12.35 8.50
CA VAL A 444 -11.25 11.27 8.98
C VAL A 444 -10.77 11.60 10.39
N TYR A 445 -10.84 10.61 11.27
CA TYR A 445 -10.44 10.73 12.66
C TYR A 445 -9.58 9.56 13.14
N TYR A 446 -8.64 9.89 14.02
CA TYR A 446 -7.69 8.96 14.62
C TYR A 446 -7.79 9.03 16.14
N GLY A 447 -7.57 7.91 16.82
CA GLY A 447 -7.51 7.84 18.28
C GLY A 447 -8.86 7.93 18.99
N THR A 448 -9.95 7.51 18.35
CA THR A 448 -11.25 7.39 19.05
C THR A 448 -11.27 6.14 19.94
N GLN A 449 -11.93 6.24 21.09
CA GLN A 449 -12.09 5.15 22.03
C GLN A 449 -13.34 4.34 21.67
N SER A 450 -13.17 3.03 21.50
CA SER A 450 -14.24 2.09 21.10
C SER A 450 -15.43 2.05 22.07
N ASN A 451 -15.23 2.47 23.32
CA ASN A 451 -16.26 2.45 24.38
C ASN A 451 -17.23 3.63 24.31
N TYR A 452 -16.98 4.61 23.45
CA TYR A 452 -17.84 5.78 23.27
C TYR A 452 -18.37 5.84 21.84
N PRO A 453 -19.63 6.27 21.63
CA PRO A 453 -20.14 6.49 20.29
C PRO A 453 -19.33 7.60 19.61
N VAL A 454 -19.05 7.45 18.32
CA VAL A 454 -18.43 8.52 17.53
C VAL A 454 -19.51 9.35 16.85
N ARG A 455 -19.55 10.64 17.15
CA ARG A 455 -20.45 11.60 16.51
C ARG A 455 -19.67 12.75 15.92
N VAL A 456 -19.89 13.02 14.64
CA VAL A 456 -19.35 14.19 13.96
C VAL A 456 -20.49 15.16 13.70
N ARG A 457 -20.46 16.31 14.38
CA ARG A 457 -21.46 17.38 14.22
C ARG A 457 -20.88 18.52 13.41
N ILE A 458 -21.62 18.95 12.40
CA ILE A 458 -21.20 19.97 11.44
C ILE A 458 -22.02 21.22 11.67
N PHE A 459 -21.38 22.39 11.70
CA PHE A 459 -21.97 23.69 12.01
C PHE A 459 -21.64 24.71 10.92
N ASP A 460 -22.57 25.62 10.64
CA ASP A 460 -22.28 26.80 9.83
C ASP A 460 -21.55 27.89 10.65
N ILE A 461 -21.14 28.98 10.00
CA ILE A 461 -20.40 30.08 10.65
C ILE A 461 -21.19 30.79 11.76
N ASN A 462 -22.52 30.65 11.78
CA ASN A 462 -23.37 31.20 12.85
C ASN A 462 -23.53 30.22 14.03
N GLY A 463 -22.84 29.08 14.00
CA GLY A 463 -22.92 28.04 15.02
C GLY A 463 -24.18 27.20 14.94
N ARG A 464 -24.95 27.27 13.85
CA ARG A 464 -26.14 26.43 13.68
C ARG A 464 -25.72 25.03 13.23
N LEU A 465 -26.25 24.01 13.90
CA LEU A 465 -26.05 22.61 13.53
C LEU A 465 -26.65 22.35 12.13
N VAL A 466 -25.81 21.89 11.23
CA VAL A 466 -26.12 21.57 9.84
C VAL A 466 -26.38 20.08 9.67
N SER A 467 -25.51 19.23 10.20
CA SER A 467 -25.60 17.77 10.09
C SER A 467 -24.95 17.09 11.29
N GLU A 468 -25.42 15.88 11.61
CA GLU A 468 -24.81 14.97 12.58
C GLU A 468 -24.60 13.62 11.88
N LEU A 469 -23.36 13.14 11.89
CA LEU A 469 -22.95 11.89 11.27
C LEU A 469 -22.48 10.94 12.38
N GLU A 470 -22.96 9.71 12.34
CA GLU A 470 -22.49 8.65 13.22
C GLU A 470 -21.31 7.93 12.56
N GLY A 471 -20.23 7.76 13.33
CA GLY A 471 -19.04 7.05 12.90
C GLY A 471 -18.83 5.76 13.67
N THR A 472 -17.90 4.94 13.19
CA THR A 472 -17.42 3.75 13.94
C THR A 472 -16.34 4.17 14.93
N GLY A 473 -16.39 3.64 16.16
CA GLY A 473 -15.31 3.77 17.14
C GLY A 473 -14.10 2.90 16.80
N GLY A 474 -12.93 3.26 17.33
CA GLY A 474 -11.66 2.55 17.13
C GLY A 474 -10.48 3.49 16.83
N ALA A 475 -9.30 2.92 16.59
CA ALA A 475 -8.07 3.70 16.37
C ALA A 475 -8.13 4.62 15.14
N VAL A 476 -8.90 4.25 14.11
CA VAL A 476 -9.15 5.04 12.89
C VAL A 476 -10.59 4.86 12.47
N GLY A 477 -11.22 5.93 11.99
CA GLY A 477 -12.49 5.86 11.30
C GLY A 477 -12.71 7.10 10.44
N ASP A 478 -13.74 7.04 9.61
CA ASP A 478 -14.16 8.15 8.77
C ASP A 478 -15.68 8.19 8.65
N VAL A 479 -16.19 9.39 8.38
CA VAL A 479 -17.60 9.59 7.99
C VAL A 479 -17.64 10.48 6.75
N TYR A 480 -18.59 10.20 5.86
CA TYR A 480 -18.75 10.98 4.64
C TYR A 480 -19.86 12.03 4.77
N TRP A 481 -19.53 13.30 4.48
CA TRP A 481 -20.51 14.37 4.40
C TRP A 481 -20.77 14.79 2.94
N THR A 482 -22.02 14.72 2.52
CA THR A 482 -22.48 15.05 1.15
C THR A 482 -22.72 16.55 0.92
N GLY A 483 -22.34 17.43 1.85
CA GLY A 483 -22.68 18.86 1.77
C GLY A 483 -24.18 19.14 1.90
N ARG A 484 -24.91 18.31 2.67
CA ARG A 484 -26.35 18.43 2.91
C ARG A 484 -26.66 18.61 4.39
N ASP A 485 -27.76 19.30 4.68
CA ASP A 485 -28.29 19.42 6.04
C ASP A 485 -29.04 18.15 6.48
N THR A 486 -29.48 18.10 7.74
CA THR A 486 -30.26 16.99 8.31
C THR A 486 -31.59 16.71 7.60
N PHE A 487 -32.06 17.61 6.73
CA PHE A 487 -33.27 17.44 5.91
C PHE A 487 -32.93 17.02 4.46
N GLY A 488 -31.67 16.71 4.17
CA GLY A 488 -31.19 16.32 2.85
C GLY A 488 -31.04 17.48 1.86
N ARG A 489 -31.17 18.74 2.31
CA ARG A 489 -31.07 19.93 1.44
C ARG A 489 -29.60 20.34 1.31
N ALA A 490 -29.17 20.65 0.09
CA ALA A 490 -27.81 21.10 -0.14
C ALA A 490 -27.55 22.45 0.55
N VAL A 491 -26.41 22.58 1.23
CA VAL A 491 -26.03 23.84 1.90
C VAL A 491 -25.27 24.77 0.96
N SER A 492 -25.13 26.05 1.31
CA SER A 492 -24.44 27.05 0.48
C SER A 492 -22.92 26.89 0.51
N SER A 493 -22.21 27.39 -0.51
CA SER A 493 -20.74 27.53 -0.43
C SER A 493 -20.35 28.37 0.78
N GLY A 494 -19.26 27.99 1.45
CA GLY A 494 -18.80 28.68 2.66
C GLY A 494 -17.98 27.82 3.60
N VAL A 495 -17.58 28.43 4.71
CA VAL A 495 -16.82 27.77 5.79
C VAL A 495 -17.79 27.07 6.73
N TYR A 496 -17.49 25.82 7.04
CA TYR A 496 -18.18 25.00 8.03
C TYR A 496 -17.19 24.53 9.09
N PHE A 497 -17.67 24.36 10.30
CA PHE A 497 -16.92 23.75 11.40
C PHE A 497 -17.47 22.37 11.68
N TYR A 498 -16.62 21.45 12.11
CA TYR A 498 -17.07 20.14 12.52
C TYR A 498 -16.38 19.69 13.79
N ILE A 499 -17.16 19.03 14.63
CA ILE A 499 -16.79 18.61 15.97
C ILE A 499 -16.94 17.11 16.05
N LEU A 500 -15.83 16.41 16.28
CA LEU A 500 -15.81 15.02 16.68
C LEU A 500 -16.08 14.93 18.18
N ASP A 501 -17.08 14.15 18.56
CA ASP A 501 -17.45 13.85 19.95
C ASP A 501 -17.39 12.33 20.14
N ASN A 502 -16.51 11.89 21.03
CA ASN A 502 -16.32 10.49 21.41
C ASN A 502 -16.03 10.44 22.93
N GLY A 503 -17.05 10.80 23.71
CA GLY A 503 -17.02 10.76 25.18
C GLY A 503 -16.14 11.86 25.80
N PRO A 504 -15.08 11.51 26.56
CA PRO A 504 -14.18 12.51 27.13
C PRO A 504 -13.35 13.24 26.06
N PHE A 505 -13.31 12.69 24.85
CA PHE A 505 -12.51 13.19 23.77
C PHE A 505 -13.36 14.02 22.78
N LYS A 506 -12.95 15.27 22.55
CA LYS A 506 -13.57 16.21 21.60
C LYS A 506 -12.50 16.94 20.79
N SER A 507 -12.67 17.00 19.47
CA SER A 507 -11.82 17.80 18.58
C SER A 507 -12.67 18.57 17.59
N THR A 508 -12.17 19.72 17.16
CA THR A 508 -12.85 20.65 16.26
C THR A 508 -11.91 21.05 15.14
N ASN A 509 -12.42 21.06 13.91
CA ASN A 509 -11.68 21.57 12.75
C ASN A 509 -12.66 22.25 11.76
N LYS A 510 -12.16 22.85 10.68
CA LYS A 510 -12.92 23.62 9.69
C LYS A 510 -12.75 23.06 8.28
N MET A 511 -13.78 23.23 7.46
CA MET A 511 -13.80 22.83 6.06
C MET A 511 -14.41 23.91 5.17
N LEU A 512 -14.01 23.92 3.89
CA LEU A 512 -14.48 24.87 2.89
C LEU A 512 -15.26 24.14 1.77
N LEU A 513 -16.54 24.49 1.61
CA LEU A 513 -17.37 24.04 0.50
C LEU A 513 -17.36 25.09 -0.63
N LEU A 514 -16.98 24.66 -1.84
CA LEU A 514 -17.01 25.45 -3.08
C LEU A 514 -17.94 24.78 -4.08
N LYS A 515 -19.05 25.44 -4.42
CA LYS A 515 -19.97 25.04 -5.50
C LYS A 515 -19.59 25.68 -6.83
#